data_AF-A0AAF0C814-F1
#
_entry.id   AF-A0AAF0C814-F1
#
_cell.length_a   1.000
_cell.length_b   1.000
_cell.length_c   1.000
_cell.angle_alpha   90.00
_cell.angle_beta   90.00
_cell.angle_gamma   90.00
#
_symmetry.space_group_name_H-M   'P 1'
#
loop_
_entity.id
_entity.type
_entity.pdbx_description
1 polymer ?
#
loop_
_entity_poly.entity_id
_entity_poly.type
_entity_poly.pdbx_seq_one_letter_code
_entity_poly.pdbx_strand_id
1 'polypeptide(L)'
;MSAGHSNKIAAEEAGKRTSGRRRWHKLDITWGLLMVVTLLNALVAETADPHLLITFVICLSIAYKGRLVIDNFMELYNANKTIRSFMRSYFYVFPVLIFLADVFSAQIAWFTTIS
;
A
#
# COMPACT_ATOMS: atom_id res chain seq x y z
N MET A 1 -2.14 45.32 40.19
CA MET A 1 -2.27 43.85 40.18
C MET A 1 -2.83 43.29 38.85
N SER A 2 -2.68 43.98 37.71
CA SER A 2 -3.38 43.64 36.45
C SER A 2 -2.45 43.17 35.29
N ALA A 3 -1.20 43.63 35.23
CA ALA A 3 -0.28 43.32 34.12
C ALA A 3 0.25 41.87 34.13
N GLY A 4 0.41 41.24 35.30
CA GLY A 4 0.98 39.89 35.43
C GLY A 4 0.04 38.76 35.00
N HIS A 5 -1.28 39.00 35.00
CA HIS A 5 -2.27 38.00 34.57
C HIS A 5 -2.39 37.98 33.03
N SER A 6 -2.35 39.14 32.39
CA SER A 6 -2.41 39.26 30.93
C SER A 6 -1.18 38.65 30.24
N ASN A 7 0.02 38.81 30.82
CA ASN A 7 1.24 38.23 30.27
C ASN A 7 1.28 36.68 30.37
N LYS A 8 0.64 36.12 31.40
CA LYS A 8 0.51 34.66 31.56
C LYS A 8 -0.42 34.06 30.50
N ILE A 9 -1.52 34.72 30.19
CA ILE A 9 -2.46 34.29 29.15
C ILE A 9 -1.79 34.37 27.77
N ALA A 10 -1.05 35.46 27.48
CA ALA A 10 -0.30 35.59 26.23
C ALA A 10 0.80 34.53 26.06
N ALA A 11 1.49 34.16 27.15
CA ALA A 11 2.50 33.11 27.14
C ALA A 11 1.90 31.69 26.97
N GLU A 12 0.71 31.44 27.54
CA GLU A 12 0.00 30.16 27.42
C GLU A 12 -0.56 29.94 26.00
N GLU A 13 -1.06 31.01 25.36
CA GLU A 13 -1.53 30.95 23.97
C GLU A 13 -0.38 30.81 22.96
N ALA A 14 0.77 31.44 23.21
CA ALA A 14 1.97 31.29 22.38
C ALA A 14 2.54 29.86 22.45
N GLY A 15 2.45 29.20 23.62
CA GLY A 15 2.85 27.80 23.81
C GLY A 15 1.96 26.80 23.07
N LYS A 16 0.65 27.08 22.94
CA LYS A 16 -0.28 26.21 22.19
C LYS A 16 -0.07 26.27 20.68
N ARG A 17 0.24 27.44 20.10
CA ARG A 17 0.43 27.61 18.64
C ARG A 17 1.64 26.87 18.06
N THR A 18 2.70 26.66 18.84
CA THR A 18 3.94 26.00 18.38
C THR A 18 3.89 24.48 18.48
N SER A 19 2.86 23.93 19.16
CA SER A 19 2.70 22.49 19.39
C SER A 19 2.05 21.73 18.21
N GLY A 20 2.09 22.30 17.01
CA GLY A 20 1.79 21.64 15.73
C GLY A 20 2.85 20.59 15.39
N ARG A 21 3.04 19.62 16.27
CA ARG A 21 3.86 18.43 16.05
C ARG A 21 3.27 17.77 14.81
N ARG A 22 3.96 17.85 13.66
CA ARG A 22 3.58 17.17 12.41
C ARG A 22 3.44 15.69 12.70
N ARG A 23 2.22 15.30 13.08
CA ARG A 23 1.82 13.93 13.30
C ARG A 23 1.63 13.40 11.89
N TRP A 24 2.70 12.92 11.28
CA TRP A 24 2.60 12.19 10.03
C TRP A 24 1.55 11.11 10.25
N HIS A 25 0.39 11.28 9.63
CA HIS A 25 -0.67 10.30 9.75
C HIS A 25 -0.15 9.06 9.02
N LYS A 26 -0.33 7.86 9.58
CA LYS A 26 0.08 6.60 8.94
C LYS A 26 -0.44 6.48 7.49
N LEU A 27 -1.55 7.17 7.23
CA LEU A 27 -2.17 7.39 5.94
C LEU A 27 -1.26 8.15 4.94
N ASP A 28 -0.58 9.21 5.36
CA ASP A 28 0.30 10.01 4.49
C ASP A 28 1.52 9.20 4.04
N ILE A 29 2.10 8.42 4.96
CA ILE A 29 3.23 7.53 4.67
C ILE A 29 2.79 6.40 3.75
N THR A 30 1.63 5.80 4.02
CA THR A 30 1.03 4.77 3.18
C THR A 30 0.78 5.29 1.77
N TRP A 31 0.21 6.49 1.66
CA TRP A 31 -0.06 7.14 0.38
C TRP A 31 1.22 7.42 -0.41
N GLY A 32 2.27 7.96 0.25
CA GLY A 32 3.56 8.18 -0.38
C GLY A 32 4.21 6.87 -0.86
N LEU A 33 4.13 5.81 -0.06
CA LEU A 33 4.64 4.48 -0.41
C LEU A 33 3.88 3.87 -1.61
N LEU A 34 2.55 4.06 -1.67
CA LEU A 34 1.75 3.65 -2.83
C LEU A 34 2.17 4.38 -4.11
N MET A 35 2.45 5.69 -4.02
CA MET A 35 2.94 6.48 -5.15
C MET A 35 4.30 5.97 -5.64
N VAL A 36 5.25 5.74 -4.73
CA VAL A 36 6.58 5.20 -5.06
C VAL A 36 6.49 3.85 -5.74
N VAL A 37 5.72 2.91 -5.18
CA VAL A 37 5.52 1.59 -5.79
C VAL A 37 4.87 1.72 -7.17
N THR A 38 3.94 2.65 -7.35
CA THR A 38 3.29 2.85 -8.66
C THR A 38 4.29 3.38 -9.70
N LEU A 39 5.13 4.36 -9.34
CA LEU A 39 6.19 4.85 -10.24
C LEU A 39 7.20 3.76 -10.58
N LEU A 40 7.62 2.94 -9.60
CA LEU A 40 8.53 1.84 -9.84
C LEU A 40 7.97 0.82 -10.83
N ASN A 41 6.67 0.48 -10.73
CA ASN A 41 6.05 -0.41 -11.71
C ASN A 41 5.98 0.19 -13.11
N ALA A 42 5.65 1.49 -13.22
CA ALA A 42 5.58 2.17 -14.51
C ALA A 42 6.96 2.18 -15.21
N LEU A 43 8.02 2.47 -14.46
CA LEU A 43 9.40 2.43 -14.96
C LEU A 43 9.82 1.03 -15.41
N VAL A 44 9.47 0.00 -14.64
CA VAL A 44 9.77 -1.40 -15.01
C VAL A 44 8.97 -1.83 -16.25
N ALA A 45 7.72 -1.40 -16.38
CA ALA A 45 6.88 -1.75 -17.53
C ALA A 45 7.37 -1.15 -18.85
N GLU A 46 7.98 0.04 -18.83
CA GLU A 46 8.51 0.67 -20.05
C GLU A 46 9.88 0.10 -20.48
N THR A 47 10.67 -0.43 -19.55
CA THR A 47 12.06 -0.84 -19.80
C THR A 47 12.23 -2.33 -20.06
N ALA A 48 11.19 -3.14 -19.86
CA ALA A 48 11.30 -4.58 -19.91
C ALA A 48 10.54 -5.17 -21.11
N ASP A 49 11.23 -6.01 -21.88
CA ASP A 49 10.62 -6.91 -22.86
C ASP A 49 9.71 -7.94 -22.16
N PRO A 50 8.60 -8.39 -22.79
CA PRO A 50 7.61 -9.30 -22.20
C PRO A 50 8.27 -10.61 -21.75
N HIS A 51 8.72 -10.62 -20.51
CA HIS A 51 9.45 -11.71 -19.88
C HIS A 51 8.83 -11.98 -18.51
N LEU A 52 8.96 -13.21 -18.02
CA LEU A 52 8.45 -13.68 -16.71
C LEU A 52 8.73 -12.71 -15.54
N LEU A 53 9.81 -11.93 -15.64
CA LEU A 53 10.18 -10.86 -14.70
C LEU A 53 9.12 -9.75 -14.57
N ILE A 54 8.46 -9.35 -15.65
CA ILE A 54 7.42 -8.30 -15.61
C ILE A 54 6.20 -8.79 -14.86
N THR A 55 5.71 -9.99 -15.18
CA THR A 55 4.57 -10.59 -14.48
C THR A 55 4.87 -10.74 -13.00
N PHE A 56 6.10 -11.14 -12.66
CA PHE A 56 6.55 -11.23 -11.28
C PHE A 56 6.52 -9.87 -10.57
N VAL A 57 7.04 -8.80 -11.19
CA VAL A 57 7.04 -7.44 -10.62
C VAL A 57 5.61 -6.90 -10.45
N ILE A 58 4.73 -7.13 -11.42
CA ILE A 58 3.31 -6.74 -11.34
C ILE A 58 2.64 -7.49 -10.19
N CYS A 59 2.83 -8.80 -10.09
CA CYS A 59 2.27 -9.61 -9.01
C CYS A 59 2.77 -9.16 -7.64
N LEU A 60 4.08 -8.90 -7.50
CA LEU A 60 4.69 -8.40 -6.27
C LEU A 60 4.07 -7.06 -5.86
N SER A 61 3.87 -6.17 -6.82
CA SER A 61 3.30 -4.84 -6.58
C SER A 61 1.83 -4.86 -6.23
N ILE A 62 1.04 -5.73 -6.85
CA ILE A 62 -0.36 -5.95 -6.47
C ILE A 62 -0.43 -6.46 -5.03
N ALA A 63 0.39 -7.47 -4.68
CA ALA A 63 0.44 -8.03 -3.34
C ALA A 63 0.87 -6.99 -2.29
N TYR A 64 1.86 -6.16 -2.63
CA TYR A 64 2.38 -5.12 -1.73
C TYR A 64 1.40 -3.98 -1.51
N LYS A 65 0.81 -3.43 -2.59
CA LYS A 65 -0.23 -2.39 -2.49
C LYS A 65 -1.47 -2.93 -1.78
N GLY A 66 -1.87 -4.18 -2.06
CA GLY A 66 -2.98 -4.85 -1.39
C GLY A 66 -2.79 -4.95 0.13
N ARG A 67 -1.58 -5.32 0.59
CA ARG A 67 -1.26 -5.35 2.03
C ARG A 67 -1.39 -3.98 2.69
N LEU A 68 -0.85 -2.94 2.04
CA LEU A 68 -0.90 -1.57 2.56
C LEU A 68 -2.33 -1.06 2.69
N VAL A 69 -3.19 -1.35 1.71
CA VAL A 69 -4.61 -1.01 1.73
C VAL A 69 -5.32 -1.76 2.85
N ILE A 70 -5.10 -3.07 2.99
CA ILE A 70 -5.72 -3.88 4.05
C ILE A 70 -5.30 -3.41 5.45
N ASP A 71 -4.02 -3.10 5.64
CA ASP A 71 -3.48 -2.78 6.98
C ASP A 71 -3.71 -1.31 7.37
N ASN A 72 -3.86 -0.37 6.43
CA ASN A 72 -4.01 1.07 6.73
C ASN A 72 -5.38 1.67 6.40
N PHE A 73 -6.09 1.17 5.39
CA PHE A 73 -7.40 1.72 5.00
C PHE A 73 -8.56 0.89 5.52
N MET A 74 -8.39 -0.43 5.53
CA MET A 74 -9.31 -1.29 6.25
C MET A 74 -8.94 -1.22 7.73
N GLU A 75 -9.66 -0.40 8.51
CA GLU A 75 -9.64 -0.40 9.97
C GLU A 75 -10.17 -1.74 10.54
N LEU A 76 -9.57 -2.87 10.14
CA LEU A 76 -9.86 -4.21 10.63
C LEU A 76 -9.37 -4.43 12.07
N TYR A 77 -9.08 -3.35 12.80
CA TYR A 77 -8.62 -3.37 14.18
C TYR A 77 -9.65 -4.00 15.12
N ASN A 78 -10.95 -3.86 14.81
CA ASN A 78 -12.06 -4.39 15.62
C ASN A 78 -12.70 -5.68 15.05
N ALA A 79 -12.19 -6.22 13.94
CA ALA A 79 -12.76 -7.39 13.29
C ALA A 79 -12.00 -8.69 13.65
N ASN A 80 -12.72 -9.82 13.65
CA ASN A 80 -12.20 -11.14 13.97
C ASN A 80 -10.93 -11.48 13.15
N LYS A 81 -9.90 -12.01 13.82
CA LYS A 81 -8.58 -12.36 13.24
C LYS A 81 -8.70 -13.29 12.03
N THR A 82 -9.70 -14.17 12.00
CA THR A 82 -9.96 -15.09 10.89
C THR A 82 -10.33 -14.35 9.60
N ILE A 83 -11.19 -13.34 9.66
CA ILE A 83 -11.59 -12.53 8.50
C ILE A 83 -10.40 -11.74 7.97
N ARG A 84 -9.57 -11.19 8.88
CA ARG A 84 -8.35 -10.48 8.48
C ARG A 84 -7.39 -11.39 7.69
N SER A 85 -7.21 -12.62 8.15
CA SER A 85 -6.34 -13.59 7.47
C SER A 85 -6.90 -13.97 6.10
N PHE A 86 -8.21 -14.17 5.98
CA PHE A 86 -8.89 -14.45 4.72
C PHE A 86 -8.75 -13.31 3.70
N MET A 87 -8.91 -12.06 4.14
CA MET A 87 -8.75 -10.89 3.28
C MET A 87 -7.30 -10.78 2.77
N ARG A 88 -6.31 -11.03 3.64
CA ARG A 88 -4.89 -11.05 3.25
C ARG A 88 -4.53 -12.21 2.33
N SER A 89 -5.09 -13.39 2.56
CA SER A 89 -4.80 -14.56 1.70
C SER A 89 -5.40 -14.36 0.32
N TYR A 90 -6.60 -13.81 0.19
CA TYR A 90 -7.22 -13.54 -1.11
C TYR A 90 -6.33 -12.68 -2.02
N PHE A 91 -5.76 -11.61 -1.48
CA PHE A 91 -4.82 -10.74 -2.20
C PHE A 91 -3.46 -11.37 -2.51
N TYR A 92 -3.11 -12.51 -1.91
CA TYR A 92 -1.91 -13.30 -2.25
C TYR A 92 -2.22 -14.41 -3.26
N VAL A 93 -3.38 -15.05 -3.10
CA VAL A 93 -3.83 -16.15 -3.96
C VAL A 93 -3.96 -15.68 -5.41
N PHE A 94 -4.55 -14.51 -5.65
CA PHE A 94 -4.71 -13.98 -7.01
C PHE A 94 -3.40 -13.74 -7.75
N PRO A 95 -2.43 -12.96 -7.22
CA PRO A 95 -1.13 -12.77 -7.86
C PRO A 95 -0.39 -14.09 -8.08
N VAL A 96 -0.47 -15.03 -7.12
CA VAL A 96 0.17 -16.35 -7.26
C VAL A 96 -0.49 -17.14 -8.39
N LEU A 97 -1.82 -17.13 -8.50
CA LEU A 97 -2.52 -17.78 -9.61
C LEU A 97 -2.16 -17.16 -10.96
N ILE A 98 -2.08 -15.83 -11.05
CA ILE A 98 -1.69 -15.12 -12.27
C ILE A 98 -0.27 -15.51 -12.67
N PHE A 99 0.67 -15.47 -11.72
CA PHE A 99 2.05 -15.87 -11.97
C PHE A 99 2.15 -17.33 -12.41
N LEU A 100 1.40 -18.23 -11.78
CA LEU A 100 1.36 -19.64 -12.16
C LEU A 100 0.79 -19.79 -13.58
N ALA A 101 -0.34 -19.16 -13.89
CA ALA A 101 -0.93 -19.18 -15.23
C ALA A 101 0.04 -18.66 -16.30
N ASP A 102 0.83 -17.63 -15.99
CA ASP A 102 1.85 -17.09 -16.90
C ASP A 102 3.03 -18.06 -17.09
N VAL A 103 3.53 -18.69 -16.02
CA VAL A 103 4.56 -19.73 -16.11
C VAL A 103 4.10 -20.91 -16.97
N PHE A 104 2.85 -21.33 -16.81
CA PHE A 104 2.25 -22.43 -17.56
C PHE A 104 1.65 -21.97 -18.91
N SER A 105 1.80 -20.69 -19.29
CA SER A 105 1.25 -20.10 -20.53
C SER A 105 1.61 -20.90 -21.78
N ALA A 106 2.86 -21.35 -21.89
CA ALA A 106 3.30 -22.17 -23.02
C ALA A 106 2.60 -23.54 -23.09
N GLN A 107 2.30 -24.13 -21.93
CA GLN A 107 1.58 -25.41 -21.85
C GLN A 107 0.09 -25.24 -22.12
N ILE A 108 -0.55 -24.13 -21.75
CA ILE A 108 -1.95 -23.88 -22.15
C ILE A 108 -2.08 -23.52 -23.63
N ALA A 109 -1.10 -22.80 -24.20
CA ALA A 109 -1.09 -22.48 -25.62
C ALA A 109 -1.09 -23.75 -26.50
N TRP A 110 -0.30 -24.77 -26.14
CA TRP A 110 -0.26 -26.04 -26.89
C TRP A 110 -1.62 -26.75 -26.95
N PHE A 111 -2.46 -26.60 -25.92
CA PHE A 111 -3.75 -27.28 -25.82
C PHE A 111 -4.81 -26.54 -26.64
N THR A 112 -4.64 -25.23 -26.82
CA THR A 112 -5.55 -24.38 -27.58
C THR A 112 -5.19 -24.26 -29.06
N THR A 113 -3.94 -24.53 -29.47
CA THR A 113 -3.53 -24.50 -30.89
C THR A 113 -4.13 -25.64 -31.73
N ILE A 114 -4.68 -26.69 -31.10
CA ILE A 114 -5.43 -27.73 -31.80
C ILE A 114 -6.93 -27.37 -31.77
N SER A 115 -7.33 -26.43 -32.63
CA SER A 115 -8.70 -26.30 -33.15
C SER A 115 -8.71 -25.54 -34.47
#